data_AF-A0A948VCB7-F1
#
_entry.id   AF-A0A948VCB7-F1
#
_cell.length_a   1.000
_cell.length_b   1.000
_cell.length_c   1.000
_cell.angle_alpha   90.00
_cell.angle_beta   90.00
_cell.angle_gamma   90.00
#
_symmetry.space_group_name_H-M   'P 1'
#
loop_
_entity.id
_entity.type
_entity.pdbx_description
1 polymer ?
#
loop_
_entity_poly.entity_id
_entity_poly.type
_entity_poly.pdbx_seq_one_letter_code
_entity_poly.pdbx_strand_id
1 'polypeptide(L)'
;MNDLILNRTVSAFNNRNYAEAARQAAEGLAGAGGQDEAFWMGLQEACEGYALLREGKLPNAEKKLVESMRILRNFGFRYENFEVTAALAGIRRAVEEIRSVRACGGRIFDMSLLPQLRLAAKADD
;
A
#
# COMPACT_ATOMS: atom_id res chain seq x y z
N MET A 1 -2.34 10.12 14.43
CA MET A 1 -1.91 8.84 13.83
C MET A 1 -1.01 8.05 14.79
N ASN A 2 -1.08 6.71 14.79
CA ASN A 2 -0.22 5.85 15.61
C ASN A 2 1.11 5.52 14.89
N ASP A 3 2.15 6.30 15.18
CA ASP A 3 3.48 6.17 14.57
C ASP A 3 4.10 4.77 14.72
N LEU A 4 3.88 4.11 15.87
CA LEU A 4 4.46 2.80 16.13
C LEU A 4 3.89 1.75 15.19
N ILE A 5 2.55 1.75 15.04
CA ILE A 5 1.86 0.84 14.12
C ILE A 5 2.29 1.16 12.69
N LEU A 6 2.39 2.43 12.31
CA LEU A 6 2.79 2.81 10.95
C LEU A 6 4.21 2.36 10.59
N ASN A 7 5.17 2.53 11.50
CA ASN A 7 6.54 2.05 11.32
C ASN A 7 6.59 0.53 11.16
N ARG A 8 5.80 -0.21 11.97
CA ARG A 8 5.69 -1.67 11.86
C ARG A 8 5.09 -2.08 10.51
N THR A 9 3.98 -1.44 10.11
CA THR A 9 3.29 -1.71 8.83
C THR A 9 4.23 -1.50 7.65
N VAL A 10 4.93 -0.36 7.60
CA VAL A 10 5.91 -0.05 6.55
C VAL A 10 7.05 -1.07 6.54
N SER A 11 7.58 -1.42 7.71
CA SER A 11 8.66 -2.41 7.83
C SER A 11 8.22 -3.79 7.34
N ALA A 12 7.04 -4.26 7.76
CA ALA A 12 6.46 -5.53 7.30
C ALA A 12 6.23 -5.52 5.79
N PHE A 13 5.69 -4.43 5.25
CA PHE A 13 5.47 -4.25 3.82
C PHE A 13 6.78 -4.32 3.02
N ASN A 14 7.79 -3.57 3.44
CA ASN A 14 9.08 -3.51 2.76
C ASN A 14 9.85 -4.84 2.84
N ASN A 15 9.62 -5.63 3.90
CA ASN A 15 10.08 -7.01 4.03
C ASN A 15 9.21 -8.03 3.26
N ARG A 16 8.28 -7.54 2.41
CA ARG A 16 7.34 -8.33 1.60
C ARG A 16 6.37 -9.17 2.42
N ASN A 17 6.23 -8.93 3.73
CA ASN A 17 5.26 -9.58 4.59
C ASN A 17 3.91 -8.84 4.53
N TYR A 18 3.27 -8.89 3.36
CA TYR A 18 2.06 -8.11 3.06
C TYR A 18 0.85 -8.50 3.91
N ALA A 19 0.73 -9.77 4.29
CA ALA A 19 -0.34 -10.25 5.16
C ALA A 19 -0.21 -9.64 6.57
N GLU A 20 1.00 -9.62 7.13
CA GLU A 20 1.23 -8.97 8.42
C GLU A 20 1.09 -7.45 8.33
N ALA A 21 1.56 -6.82 7.25
CA ALA A 21 1.35 -5.40 7.01
C ALA A 21 -0.14 -5.03 6.96
N ALA A 22 -0.98 -5.85 6.30
CA ALA A 22 -2.43 -5.65 6.27
C ALA A 22 -3.05 -5.76 7.67
N ARG A 23 -2.61 -6.76 8.46
CA ARG A 23 -3.08 -6.94 9.84
C ARG A 23 -2.74 -5.75 10.73
N GLN A 24 -1.52 -5.22 10.60
CA GLN A 24 -1.07 -4.03 11.33
C GLN A 24 -1.78 -2.76 10.86
N ALA A 25 -2.03 -2.61 9.56
CA ALA A 25 -2.83 -1.50 9.03
C ALA A 25 -4.28 -1.53 9.57
N ALA A 26 -4.88 -2.72 9.70
CA ALA A 26 -6.20 -2.89 10.30
C ALA A 26 -6.22 -2.52 11.80
N GLU A 27 -5.15 -2.81 12.54
CA GLU A 27 -4.98 -2.35 13.92
C GLU A 27 -4.91 -0.81 14.00
N GLY A 28 -4.18 -0.19 13.06
CA GLY A 28 -4.12 1.26 12.92
C GLY A 28 -5.49 1.87 12.60
N LEU A 29 -6.26 1.24 11.72
CA LEU A 29 -7.61 1.66 11.35
C LEU A 29 -8.58 1.59 12.54
N ALA A 30 -8.55 0.51 13.32
CA ALA A 30 -9.46 0.29 14.44
C ALA A 30 -9.39 1.38 15.53
N GLY A 31 -8.24 2.05 15.67
CA GLY A 31 -8.03 3.15 16.60
C GLY A 31 -8.10 4.55 15.98
N ALA A 32 -8.37 4.66 14.68
CA ALA A 32 -8.32 5.91 13.95
C ALA A 32 -9.68 6.58 13.81
N GLY A 33 -9.67 7.90 13.62
CA GLY A 33 -10.86 8.68 13.30
C GLY A 33 -10.55 9.83 12.34
N GLY A 34 -11.54 10.28 11.58
CA GLY A 34 -11.39 11.43 10.68
C GLY A 34 -10.43 11.13 9.52
N GLN A 35 -9.43 12.00 9.30
CA GLN A 35 -8.47 11.82 8.21
C GLN A 35 -7.55 10.62 8.41
N ASP A 36 -7.20 10.28 9.66
CA ASP A 36 -6.39 9.10 9.96
C ASP A 36 -7.10 7.82 9.53
N GLU A 37 -8.41 7.74 9.75
CA GLU A 37 -9.22 6.58 9.36
C GLU A 37 -9.17 6.35 7.85
N ALA A 38 -9.38 7.41 7.07
CA ALA A 38 -9.28 7.34 5.61
C ALA A 38 -7.85 6.97 5.16
N PHE A 39 -6.82 7.48 5.83
CA PHE A 39 -5.44 7.12 5.51
C PHE A 39 -5.18 5.63 5.76
N TRP A 40 -5.56 5.14 6.94
CA TRP A 40 -5.40 3.74 7.31
C TRP A 40 -6.20 2.79 6.42
N MET A 41 -7.42 3.17 6.05
CA MET A 41 -8.22 2.43 5.08
C MET A 41 -7.48 2.32 3.73
N GLY A 42 -6.94 3.43 3.22
CA GLY A 42 -6.17 3.44 1.98
C GLY A 42 -4.90 2.59 2.05
N LEU A 43 -4.19 2.63 3.18
CA LEU A 43 -2.97 1.84 3.41
C LEU A 43 -3.26 0.35 3.58
N GLN A 44 -4.35 -0.01 4.27
CA GLN A 44 -4.81 -1.38 4.42
C GLN A 44 -5.19 -1.98 3.06
N GLU A 45 -5.96 -1.25 2.26
CA GLU A 45 -6.33 -1.64 0.89
C GLU A 45 -5.08 -1.91 0.03
N ALA A 46 -4.03 -1.11 0.16
CA ALA A 46 -2.75 -1.38 -0.50
C ALA A 46 -2.15 -2.70 -0.04
N CYS A 47 -1.98 -2.88 1.28
CA CYS A 47 -1.35 -4.07 1.86
C CYS A 47 -2.09 -5.36 1.46
N GLU A 48 -3.42 -5.35 1.53
CA GLU A 48 -4.26 -6.48 1.10
C GLU A 48 -4.14 -6.74 -0.41
N GLY A 49 -4.10 -5.68 -1.22
CA GLY A 49 -3.87 -5.79 -2.66
C GLY A 49 -2.54 -6.48 -2.99
N TYR A 50 -1.47 -6.13 -2.30
CA TYR A 50 -0.16 -6.77 -2.48
C TYR A 50 -0.10 -8.20 -1.93
N ALA A 51 -0.84 -8.52 -0.86
CA ALA A 51 -0.98 -9.90 -0.39
C ALA A 51 -1.67 -10.77 -1.46
N LEU A 52 -2.78 -10.30 -2.02
CA LEU A 52 -3.50 -10.98 -3.10
C LEU A 52 -2.64 -11.13 -4.37
N LEU A 53 -1.85 -10.10 -4.68
CA LEU A 53 -0.90 -10.15 -5.80
C LEU A 53 0.14 -11.25 -5.60
N ARG A 54 0.69 -11.39 -4.40
CA ARG A 54 1.63 -12.45 -4.04
C ARG A 54 1.01 -13.85 -4.14
N GLU A 55 -0.29 -13.98 -3.93
CA GLU A 55 -1.06 -15.22 -4.12
C GLU A 55 -1.48 -15.49 -5.57
N GLY A 56 -1.13 -14.60 -6.52
CA GLY A 56 -1.52 -14.72 -7.93
C GLY A 56 -2.98 -14.36 -8.21
N LYS A 57 -3.71 -13.80 -7.23
CA LYS A 57 -5.12 -13.39 -7.35
C LYS A 57 -5.25 -12.03 -8.02
N LEU A 58 -4.73 -11.91 -9.25
CA LEU A 58 -4.56 -10.64 -9.96
C LEU A 58 -5.84 -9.77 -10.05
N PRO A 59 -7.03 -10.31 -10.37
CA PRO A 59 -8.24 -9.48 -10.45
C PRO A 59 -8.65 -8.87 -9.10
N ASN A 60 -8.42 -9.59 -8.01
CA ASN A 60 -8.76 -9.11 -6.66
C ASN A 60 -7.70 -8.11 -6.17
N ALA A 61 -6.43 -8.38 -6.47
CA ALA A 61 -5.33 -7.45 -6.20
C ALA A 61 -5.57 -6.10 -6.89
N GLU A 62 -5.93 -6.11 -8.18
CA GLU A 62 -6.21 -4.88 -8.92
C GLU A 62 -7.31 -4.03 -8.26
N LYS A 63 -8.43 -4.66 -7.85
CA LYS A 63 -9.54 -3.96 -7.19
C LYS A 63 -9.07 -3.24 -5.91
N LYS A 64 -8.36 -3.96 -5.04
CA LYS A 64 -7.81 -3.42 -3.79
C LYS A 64 -6.81 -2.28 -4.03
N LEU A 65 -5.91 -2.44 -4.98
CA LEU A 65 -4.92 -1.42 -5.32
C LEU A 65 -5.55 -0.17 -5.94
N VAL A 66 -6.58 -0.32 -6.79
CA VAL A 66 -7.35 0.81 -7.34
C VAL A 66 -8.09 1.57 -6.24
N GLU A 67 -8.69 0.85 -5.31
CA GLU A 67 -9.40 1.45 -4.18
C GLU A 67 -8.44 2.21 -3.25
N SER A 68 -7.28 1.62 -2.94
CA SER A 68 -6.21 2.31 -2.23
C SER A 68 -5.82 3.63 -2.90
N MET A 69 -5.61 3.66 -4.22
CA MET A 69 -5.31 4.90 -4.94
C MET A 69 -6.45 5.93 -4.85
N ARG A 70 -7.71 5.48 -4.95
CA ARG A 70 -8.90 6.34 -4.86
C ARG A 70 -8.96 7.06 -3.51
N ILE A 71 -8.56 6.39 -2.44
CA ILE A 71 -8.54 6.91 -1.08
C ILE A 71 -7.32 7.81 -0.86
N LEU A 72 -6.11 7.30 -1.14
CA LEU A 72 -4.84 7.96 -0.82
C LEU A 72 -4.59 9.23 -1.64
N ARG A 73 -5.18 9.38 -2.83
CA ARG A 73 -5.00 10.58 -3.68
C ARG A 73 -5.43 11.89 -3.02
N ASN A 74 -6.22 11.85 -1.94
CA ASN A 74 -6.71 13.03 -1.24
C ASN A 74 -5.72 13.58 -0.18
N PHE A 75 -4.62 12.87 0.07
CA PHE A 75 -3.68 13.20 1.17
C PHE A 75 -2.46 14.04 0.73
N GLY A 76 -2.44 14.54 -0.50
CA GLY A 76 -1.35 15.39 -1.01
C GLY A 76 -0.02 14.64 -1.16
N PHE A 77 1.10 15.36 -1.01
CA PHE A 77 2.44 14.78 -1.20
C PHE A 77 2.83 13.77 -0.11
N ARG A 78 2.54 14.14 1.14
CA ARG A 78 2.92 13.45 2.38
C ARG A 78 1.77 13.62 3.38
N TYR A 79 1.53 12.59 4.17
CA TYR A 79 0.63 12.64 5.32
C TYR A 79 1.41 12.24 6.56
N GLU A 80 1.51 13.15 7.53
CA GLU A 80 2.38 13.03 8.72
C GLU A 80 3.82 12.66 8.36
N ASN A 81 4.28 11.42 8.55
CA ASN A 81 5.60 10.94 8.17
C ASN A 81 5.60 10.01 6.96
N PHE A 82 4.47 9.78 6.29
CA PHE A 82 4.37 8.86 5.16
C PHE A 82 4.37 9.56 3.80
N GLU A 83 5.24 9.12 2.88
CA GLU A 83 5.32 9.65 1.51
C GLU A 83 4.21 9.09 0.61
N VAL A 84 3.05 9.75 0.63
CA VAL A 84 1.84 9.31 -0.10
C VAL A 84 2.07 9.23 -1.61
N THR A 85 2.75 10.21 -2.21
CA THR A 85 2.99 10.22 -3.66
C THR A 85 3.92 9.10 -4.12
N ALA A 86 4.93 8.75 -3.33
CA ALA A 86 5.81 7.61 -3.61
C ALA A 86 5.03 6.29 -3.57
N ALA A 87 4.15 6.12 -2.57
CA ALA A 87 3.27 4.96 -2.49
C ALA A 87 2.30 4.89 -3.69
N LEU A 88 1.64 6.00 -4.05
CA LEU A 88 0.73 6.08 -5.19
C LEU A 88 1.42 5.73 -6.52
N ALA A 89 2.63 6.22 -6.75
CA ALA A 89 3.40 5.89 -7.95
C ALA A 89 3.71 4.39 -8.02
N GLY A 90 4.07 3.79 -6.89
CA GLY A 90 4.29 2.34 -6.75
C GLY A 90 3.04 1.51 -7.01
N ILE A 91 1.91 1.90 -6.42
CA ILE A 91 0.62 1.23 -6.60
C ILE A 91 0.17 1.32 -8.05
N ARG A 92 0.29 2.50 -8.68
CA ARG A 92 -0.05 2.70 -10.08
C ARG A 92 0.73 1.77 -10.99
N ARG A 93 2.05 1.66 -10.80
CA ARG A 93 2.92 0.77 -11.58
C ARG A 93 2.49 -0.69 -11.44
N ALA A 94 2.15 -1.13 -10.22
CA ALA A 94 1.68 -2.49 -9.99
C ALA A 94 0.35 -2.78 -10.71
N VAL A 95 -0.60 -1.83 -10.69
CA VAL A 95 -1.88 -1.96 -11.42
C VAL A 95 -1.66 -2.04 -12.94
N GLU A 96 -0.77 -1.21 -13.48
CA GLU A 96 -0.43 -1.23 -14.91
C GLU A 96 0.19 -2.58 -15.32
N GLU A 97 1.09 -3.13 -14.50
CA GLU A 97 1.67 -4.46 -14.76
C GLU A 97 0.62 -5.58 -14.65
N ILE A 98 -0.26 -5.55 -13.64
CA ILE A 98 -1.37 -6.51 -13.53
C ILE A 98 -2.21 -6.52 -14.82
N ARG A 99 -2.56 -5.33 -15.33
CA ARG A 99 -3.33 -5.20 -16.58
C ARG A 99 -2.56 -5.75 -17.78
N SER A 100 -1.26 -5.47 -17.87
CA SER A 100 -0.40 -5.99 -18.94
C SER A 100 -0.31 -7.52 -18.92
N VAL A 101 -0.07 -8.10 -17.75
CA VAL A 101 -0.02 -9.56 -17.54
C VAL A 101 -1.33 -10.23 -17.94
N ARG A 102 -2.46 -9.64 -17.54
CA ARG A 102 -3.79 -10.17 -17.88
C ARG A 102 -4.12 -10.06 -19.37
N ALA A 103 -3.63 -9.03 -20.05
CA ALA A 103 -3.85 -8.83 -21.48
C ALA A 103 -2.96 -9.74 -22.35
N CYS A 104 -1.75 -10.06 -21.88
CA CYS A 104 -0.78 -10.90 -22.58
C CYS A 104 -0.72 -12.29 -21.93
N GLY A 105 -1.61 -13.20 -22.34
CA GLY A 105 -1.68 -14.57 -21.85
C GLY A 105 -0.33 -15.30 -22.00
N GLY A 106 0.43 -15.41 -20.91
CA GLY A 106 1.77 -16.01 -20.87
C GLY A 106 2.84 -15.15 -20.19
N ARG A 107 2.57 -13.86 -19.94
CA ARG A 107 3.46 -13.00 -19.17
C ARG A 107 3.31 -13.28 -17.67
N ILE A 108 4.42 -13.32 -16.95
CA ILE A 108 4.44 -13.46 -15.49
C ILE A 108 4.58 -12.05 -14.89
N PHE A 109 3.89 -11.80 -13.78
CA PHE A 109 4.04 -10.54 -13.05
C PHE A 109 5.47 -10.39 -12.53
N ASP A 110 6.12 -9.28 -12.87
CA ASP A 110 7.47 -8.99 -12.40
C ASP A 110 7.45 -8.52 -10.94
N MET A 111 7.85 -9.42 -10.03
CA MET A 111 7.92 -9.18 -8.60
C MET A 111 8.99 -8.15 -8.20
N SER A 112 9.89 -7.74 -9.12
CA SER A 112 10.83 -6.63 -8.88
C SER A 112 10.13 -5.27 -8.89
N LEU A 113 8.90 -5.20 -9.41
CA LEU A 113 8.11 -3.97 -9.51
C LEU A 113 7.34 -3.63 -8.24
N LEU A 114 7.43 -4.48 -7.21
CA LEU A 114 6.81 -4.23 -5.92
C LEU A 114 7.43 -2.98 -5.27
N PRO A 115 6.62 -2.00 -4.86
CA PRO A 115 7.17 -0.77 -4.33
C PRO A 115 7.74 -0.97 -2.93
N GLN A 116 8.49 0.04 -2.49
CA GLN A 116 8.79 0.24 -1.08
C GLN A 116 8.03 1.45 -0.58
N LEU A 117 7.40 1.31 0.59
CA LEU A 117 6.79 2.41 1.31
C LEU A 117 7.89 3.20 2.01
N ARG A 118 7.76 4.52 2.01
CA ARG A 118 8.76 5.43 2.56
C ARG A 118 8.16 6.24 3.70
N LEU A 119 8.92 6.30 4.77
CA LEU A 119 8.70 7.25 5.84
C LEU A 119 9.74 8.36 5.68
N ALA A 120 9.29 9.60 5.68
CA ALA A 120 10.19 10.72 5.72
C ALA A 120 10.94 10.73 7.05
N ALA A 121 12.23 11.07 7.02
CA ALA A 121 13.02 11.22 8.23
C ALA A 121 12.33 12.20 9.19
N LYS A 122 12.21 11.83 10.47
CA LYS A 122 11.98 12.84 11.51
C LYS A 122 13.21 13.74 11.47
N ALA A 123 13.02 15.03 11.25
CA ALA A 123 14.07 15.98 11.55
C ALA A 123 14.27 15.91 13.06
N ASP A 124 15.46 15.46 13.48
CA ASP A 124 15.90 15.65 14.86
C ASP A 124 16.14 17.17 15.00
N ASP A 125 15.22 17.86 15.67
CA ASP A 125 15.46 19.21 16.23
C ASP A 125 16.09 19.07 17.63
#